data_AF-A0A955BWI0-F1
#
_entry.id   AF-A0A955BWI0-F1
#
_cell.length_a   1.000
_cell.length_b   1.000
_cell.length_c   1.000
_cell.angle_alpha   90.00
_cell.angle_beta   90.00
_cell.angle_gamma   90.00
#
_symmetry.space_group_name_H-M   'P 1'
#
loop_
_entity.id
_entity.type
_entity.pdbx_description
1 polymer ?
#
loop_
_entity_poly.entity_id
_entity_poly.type
_entity_poly.pdbx_seq_one_letter_code
_entity_poly.pdbx_strand_id
1 'polypeptide(L)'
;MPLLEPEERVLSTLEHDGSRRWLFPRLSQGRFWHRRRLVAYLLIATYALLPFIKIGGKPAILLDIANRQFTFFGFTFLPTDTLLLAIFVVALFLTIFFATAVAGRVWCGWACPQTVYMEYVFRPIERLFTGRKGKGGAPDKNVAGVWKGVMYVVYFLVCLHLANVFLSYFVGVEKLHRWIWTSYPWEHPGPFVLVMFITGLMMFDFCYWREQLCIIGCPYGRFQSVMLDKSSCIIGYDEQRGEPRGRGRDRATQGLGDCVACNMCVQVCPTGIDIRDGL
;
A
#
# COMPACT_ATOMS: atom_id res chain seq x y z
N MET A 1 -33.61 -18.64 13.07
CA MET A 1 -32.87 -19.22 11.94
C MET A 1 -31.41 -19.23 12.35
N PRO A 2 -30.80 -20.40 12.64
CA PRO A 2 -29.39 -20.43 12.99
C PRO A 2 -28.61 -19.92 11.77
N LEU A 3 -27.78 -18.90 11.97
CA LEU A 3 -26.89 -18.41 10.93
C LEU A 3 -25.98 -19.59 10.56
N LEU A 4 -26.00 -19.98 9.28
CA LEU A 4 -25.08 -21.00 8.77
C LEU A 4 -23.67 -20.50 9.05
N GLU A 5 -22.90 -21.26 9.85
CA GLU A 5 -21.50 -20.97 10.05
C GLU A 5 -20.79 -21.16 8.71
N PRO A 6 -20.14 -20.12 8.15
CA PRO A 6 -19.43 -20.27 6.89
C PRO A 6 -18.29 -21.28 7.07
N GLU A 7 -18.25 -22.26 6.17
CA GLU A 7 -17.30 -23.38 6.16
C GLU A 7 -15.84 -22.89 6.02
N GLU A 8 -15.66 -21.69 5.46
CA GLU A 8 -14.37 -21.02 5.27
C GLU A 8 -14.39 -19.56 5.73
N ARG A 9 -13.24 -19.07 6.19
CA ARG A 9 -13.07 -17.67 6.60
C ARG A 9 -13.11 -16.76 5.37
N VAL A 10 -14.28 -16.16 5.10
CA VAL A 10 -14.55 -15.29 3.94
C VAL A 10 -13.54 -14.14 3.79
N LEU A 11 -13.03 -13.58 4.91
CA LEU A 11 -12.03 -12.51 4.91
C LEU A 11 -11.04 -12.68 6.07
N SER A 12 -9.74 -12.60 5.79
CA SER A 12 -8.66 -12.75 6.79
C SER A 12 -8.65 -11.70 7.90
N THR A 13 -9.33 -10.55 7.69
CA THR A 13 -9.45 -9.42 8.62
C THR A 13 -10.74 -9.41 9.43
N LEU A 14 -11.59 -10.43 9.32
CA LEU A 14 -12.76 -10.60 10.17
C LEU A 14 -12.66 -11.89 11.00
N GLU A 15 -13.13 -11.81 12.23
CA GLU A 15 -13.39 -12.97 13.08
C GLU A 15 -14.74 -13.61 12.69
N HIS A 16 -15.01 -14.81 13.21
CA HIS A 16 -16.24 -15.57 12.88
C HIS A 16 -17.54 -14.86 13.33
N ASP A 17 -17.46 -14.00 14.34
CA ASP A 17 -18.57 -13.17 14.83
C ASP A 17 -18.79 -11.89 13.98
N GLY A 18 -17.98 -11.69 12.94
CA GLY A 18 -17.99 -10.47 12.13
C GLY A 18 -17.26 -9.28 12.76
N SER A 19 -16.63 -9.47 13.93
CA SER A 19 -15.79 -8.43 14.53
C SER A 19 -14.47 -8.29 13.77
N ARG A 20 -13.84 -7.11 13.89
CA ARG A 20 -12.62 -6.81 13.18
C ARG A 20 -11.41 -7.51 13.83
N ARG A 21 -10.68 -8.28 13.02
CA ARG A 21 -9.39 -8.85 13.37
C ARG A 21 -8.24 -7.93 13.00
N TRP A 22 -7.51 -7.45 14.01
CA TRP A 22 -6.32 -6.62 13.80
C TRP A 22 -5.10 -7.48 13.47
N LEU A 23 -4.49 -7.22 12.32
CA LEU A 23 -3.31 -7.94 11.86
C LEU A 23 -2.02 -7.25 12.34
N PHE A 24 -1.15 -8.05 12.96
CA PHE A 24 0.17 -7.61 13.44
C PHE A 24 1.27 -8.52 12.87
N PRO A 25 1.58 -8.38 11.57
CA PRO A 25 2.48 -9.28 10.88
C PRO A 25 3.90 -9.19 11.43
N ARG A 26 4.56 -10.34 11.42
CA ARG A 26 5.96 -10.49 11.81
C ARG A 26 6.87 -10.06 10.67
N LEU A 27 7.84 -9.22 11.00
CA LEU A 27 8.90 -8.77 10.09
C LEU A 27 9.85 -9.93 9.79
N SER A 28 9.82 -10.40 8.54
CA SER A 28 10.81 -11.34 8.00
C SER A 28 11.97 -10.55 7.39
N GLN A 29 13.10 -10.51 8.10
CA GLN A 29 14.31 -9.85 7.63
C GLN A 29 15.12 -10.80 6.74
N GLY A 30 15.56 -10.31 5.58
CA GLY A 30 16.35 -11.08 4.62
C GLY A 30 16.72 -10.25 3.38
N ARG A 31 17.41 -10.86 2.42
CA ARG A 31 17.89 -10.19 1.20
C ARG A 31 16.77 -9.51 0.41
N PHE A 32 15.64 -10.19 0.23
CA PHE A 32 14.48 -9.63 -0.48
C PHE A 32 13.81 -8.50 0.29
N TRP A 33 13.80 -8.56 1.62
CA TRP A 33 13.28 -7.47 2.45
C TRP A 33 14.10 -6.20 2.31
N HIS A 34 15.44 -6.31 2.30
CA HIS A 34 16.33 -5.16 2.09
C HIS A 34 16.17 -4.55 0.69
N ARG A 35 16.06 -5.40 -0.34
CA ARG A 35 15.77 -4.93 -1.72
C ARG A 35 14.43 -4.21 -1.80
N ARG A 36 13.38 -4.78 -1.23
CA ARG A 36 12.05 -4.16 -1.21
C ARG A 36 12.03 -2.85 -0.43
N ARG A 37 12.80 -2.76 0.66
CA ARG A 37 12.98 -1.52 1.42
C ARG A 37 13.67 -0.43 0.59
N LEU A 38 14.71 -0.78 -0.16
CA LEU A 38 15.39 0.17 -1.05
C LEU A 38 14.44 0.70 -2.13
N VAL A 39 13.73 -0.20 -2.81
CA VAL A 39 12.76 0.17 -3.86
C VAL A 39 11.65 1.05 -3.27
N ALA A 40 11.12 0.69 -2.09
CA ALA A 40 10.09 1.47 -1.42
C ALA A 40 10.54 2.90 -1.09
N TYR A 41 11.74 3.08 -0.52
CA TYR A 41 12.25 4.42 -0.22
C TYR A 41 12.58 5.21 -1.49
N LEU A 42 13.07 4.55 -2.55
CA LEU A 42 13.27 5.18 -3.84
C LEU A 42 11.92 5.69 -4.39
N LEU A 43 10.87 4.87 -4.37
CA LEU A 43 9.53 5.26 -4.82
C LEU A 43 8.95 6.42 -4.00
N ILE A 44 9.09 6.39 -2.67
CA ILE A 44 8.65 7.48 -1.80
C ILE A 44 9.42 8.77 -2.13
N ALA A 45 10.75 8.68 -2.27
CA ALA A 45 11.58 9.83 -2.60
C ALA A 45 11.23 10.41 -3.98
N THR A 46 11.09 9.55 -4.99
CA THR A 46 10.66 9.97 -6.33
C THR A 46 9.30 10.64 -6.28
N TYR A 47 8.31 10.04 -5.60
CA TYR A 47 6.98 10.63 -5.46
C TYR A 47 7.00 11.99 -4.74
N ALA A 48 7.78 12.11 -3.66
CA ALA A 48 7.86 13.35 -2.90
C ALA A 48 8.62 14.47 -3.64
N LEU A 49 9.66 14.13 -4.42
CA LEU A 49 10.53 15.12 -5.07
C LEU A 49 10.06 15.53 -6.46
N LEU A 50 9.41 14.63 -7.19
CA LEU A 50 9.05 14.84 -8.58
C LEU A 50 8.18 16.08 -8.85
N PRO A 51 7.20 16.49 -8.01
CA PRO A 51 6.45 17.71 -8.28
C PRO A 51 7.30 18.99 -8.12
N PHE A 52 8.39 18.95 -7.34
CA PHE A 52 9.29 20.09 -7.14
C PHE A 52 10.31 20.26 -8.27
N ILE A 53 10.54 19.21 -9.06
CA ILE A 53 11.47 19.28 -10.20
C ILE A 53 10.80 20.07 -11.32
N LYS A 54 11.48 21.11 -11.80
CA LYS A 54 11.03 21.92 -12.93
C LYS A 54 11.86 21.62 -14.17
N ILE A 55 11.19 21.41 -15.30
CA ILE A 55 11.81 21.19 -16.60
C ILE A 55 11.23 22.25 -17.54
N GLY A 56 12.10 23.12 -18.08
CA GLY A 56 11.66 24.21 -18.97
C GLY A 56 10.73 25.23 -18.30
N GLY A 57 10.89 25.47 -16.99
CA GLY A 57 10.08 26.43 -16.22
C GLY A 57 8.71 25.92 -15.77
N LYS A 58 8.31 24.69 -16.16
CA LYS A 58 7.07 24.04 -15.73
C LYS A 58 7.36 22.88 -14.77
N PRO A 59 6.44 22.52 -13.86
CA PRO A 59 6.58 21.33 -13.03
C PRO A 59 6.72 20.07 -13.90
N ALA A 60 7.51 19.09 -13.43
CA ALA A 60 7.76 17.86 -14.18
C ALA A 60 6.47 17.06 -14.43
N ILE A 61 5.54 17.03 -13.47
CA ILE A 61 4.18 16.51 -13.69
C ILE A 61 3.19 17.50 -13.08
N LEU A 62 2.23 17.96 -13.88
CA LEU A 62 1.11 18.78 -13.45
C LEU A 62 -0.16 18.30 -14.16
N LEU A 63 -1.14 17.87 -13.38
CA LEU A 63 -2.46 17.41 -13.82
C LEU A 63 -3.50 18.48 -13.48
N ASP A 64 -3.48 19.59 -14.21
CA ASP A 64 -4.43 20.69 -13.97
C ASP A 64 -5.78 20.35 -14.61
N ILE A 65 -6.65 19.72 -13.81
CA ILE A 65 -8.02 19.35 -14.20
C ILE A 65 -8.88 20.60 -14.44
N ALA A 66 -8.65 21.68 -13.68
CA ALA A 66 -9.46 22.89 -13.76
C ALA A 66 -9.26 23.61 -15.11
N ASN A 67 -8.01 23.73 -15.56
CA ASN A 67 -7.67 24.34 -16.84
C ASN A 67 -7.56 23.33 -17.99
N ARG A 68 -7.76 22.03 -17.71
CA ARG A 68 -7.59 20.91 -18.65
C ARG A 68 -6.22 20.90 -19.32
N GLN A 69 -5.18 21.23 -18.56
CA GLN A 69 -3.79 21.26 -19.03
C GLN A 69 -2.99 20.17 -18.31
N PHE A 70 -2.46 19.22 -19.08
CA PHE A 70 -1.66 18.14 -18.53
C PHE A 70 -0.21 18.33 -18.95
N THR A 71 0.67 18.66 -18.00
CA THR A 71 2.10 18.79 -18.28
C THR A 71 2.84 17.53 -17.82
N PHE A 72 3.57 16.91 -18.74
CA PHE A 72 4.46 15.78 -18.48
C PHE A 72 5.85 16.10 -19.00
N PHE A 73 6.84 16.09 -18.11
CA PHE A 73 8.27 16.32 -18.37
C PHE A 73 8.56 17.55 -19.24
N GLY A 74 7.83 18.65 -19.02
CA GLY A 74 7.96 19.91 -19.76
C GLY A 74 7.05 20.04 -20.99
N PHE A 75 6.43 18.96 -21.45
CA PHE A 75 5.43 18.99 -22.53
C PHE A 75 4.04 19.21 -21.96
N THR A 76 3.34 20.25 -22.41
CA THR A 76 1.96 20.54 -22.01
C THR A 76 1.00 20.08 -23.09
N PHE A 77 0.17 19.10 -22.78
CA PHE A 77 -0.94 18.66 -23.61
C PHE A 77 -2.15 19.53 -23.33
N LEU A 78 -2.67 20.13 -24.41
CA LEU A 78 -3.89 20.92 -24.38
C LEU A 78 -5.10 20.03 -24.76
N PRO A 79 -6.34 20.48 -24.49
CA PRO A 79 -7.55 19.75 -24.89
C PRO A 79 -7.65 19.49 -26.40
N THR A 80 -6.98 20.31 -27.21
CA THR A 80 -6.91 20.15 -28.67
C THR A 80 -6.08 18.93 -29.08
N ASP A 81 -5.13 18.50 -28.24
CA ASP A 81 -4.24 17.35 -28.48
C ASP A 81 -4.80 16.04 -27.87
N THR A 82 -6.12 15.96 -27.70
CA THR A 82 -6.79 14.82 -27.06
C THR A 82 -6.48 13.47 -27.72
N LEU A 83 -6.22 13.44 -29.04
CA LEU A 83 -5.82 12.21 -29.73
C LEU A 83 -4.44 11.70 -29.26
N LEU A 84 -3.44 12.59 -29.16
CA LEU A 84 -2.10 12.25 -28.67
C LEU A 84 -2.16 11.78 -27.21
N LEU A 85 -2.94 12.48 -26.39
CA LEU A 85 -3.17 12.10 -25.00
C LEU A 85 -3.87 10.73 -24.90
N ALA A 86 -4.89 10.47 -25.73
CA ALA A 86 -5.62 9.21 -25.73
C ALA A 86 -4.71 8.03 -26.12
N ILE A 87 -3.92 8.18 -27.20
CA ILE A 87 -2.97 7.14 -27.62
C ILE A 87 -1.94 6.88 -26.53
N PHE A 88 -1.40 7.94 -25.90
CA PHE A 88 -0.45 7.81 -24.79
C PHE A 88 -1.06 7.04 -23.61
N VAL A 89 -2.29 7.39 -23.21
CA VAL A 89 -2.99 6.73 -22.10
C VAL A 89 -3.28 5.27 -22.44
N VAL A 90 -3.78 4.96 -23.64
CA VAL A 90 -4.04 3.58 -24.06
C VAL A 90 -2.75 2.76 -24.09
N ALA A 91 -1.66 3.29 -24.65
CA ALA A 91 -0.36 2.62 -24.67
C ALA A 91 0.17 2.36 -23.24
N LEU A 92 0.02 3.33 -22.34
CA LEU A 92 0.37 3.19 -20.93
C LEU A 92 -0.45 2.07 -20.26
N PHE A 93 -1.77 2.07 -20.45
CA PHE A 93 -2.64 1.02 -19.92
C PHE A 93 -2.24 -0.36 -20.45
N LEU A 94 -2.10 -0.53 -21.77
CA LEU A 94 -1.71 -1.82 -22.37
C LEU A 94 -0.36 -2.31 -21.83
N THR A 95 0.61 -1.40 -21.64
CA THR A 95 1.92 -1.73 -21.07
C THR A 95 1.82 -2.22 -19.63
N ILE A 96 1.02 -1.55 -18.79
CA ILE A 96 0.80 -1.95 -17.39
C ILE A 96 0.09 -3.30 -17.31
N PHE A 97 -0.91 -3.53 -18.15
CA PHE A 97 -1.64 -4.80 -18.22
C PHE A 97 -0.71 -5.94 -18.65
N PHE A 98 0.08 -5.74 -19.70
CA PHE A 98 1.06 -6.72 -20.15
C PHE A 98 2.09 -7.04 -19.07
N ALA A 99 2.66 -6.01 -18.43
CA ALA A 99 3.60 -6.20 -17.33
C ALA A 99 2.97 -6.95 -16.14
N THR A 100 1.70 -6.68 -15.84
CA THR A 100 0.95 -7.36 -14.77
C THR A 100 0.70 -8.83 -15.11
N ALA A 101 0.33 -9.14 -16.35
CA ALA A 101 0.08 -10.52 -16.79
C ALA A 101 1.35 -11.39 -16.68
N VAL A 102 2.52 -10.81 -17.02
CA VAL A 102 3.81 -11.51 -16.96
C VAL A 102 4.34 -11.62 -15.52
N ALA A 103 4.39 -10.50 -14.79
CA ALA A 103 5.05 -10.40 -13.49
C ALA A 103 4.11 -10.63 -12.29
N GLY A 104 2.82 -10.85 -12.53
CA GLY A 104 1.82 -11.15 -11.51
C GLY A 104 1.69 -10.10 -10.40
N ARG A 105 1.80 -10.51 -9.13
CA ARG A 105 1.58 -9.66 -7.94
C ARG A 105 2.73 -8.70 -7.61
N VAL A 106 3.67 -8.46 -8.53
CA VAL A 106 4.82 -7.56 -8.30
C VAL A 106 4.37 -6.14 -7.96
N TRP A 107 3.34 -5.59 -8.63
CA TRP A 107 2.81 -4.24 -8.32
C TRP A 107 2.33 -4.14 -6.88
N CYS A 108 1.38 -5.00 -6.48
CA CYS A 108 0.83 -5.07 -5.13
C CYS A 108 1.91 -5.30 -4.06
N GLY A 109 2.95 -6.08 -4.37
CA GLY A 109 4.01 -6.42 -3.41
C GLY A 109 5.12 -5.36 -3.27
N TRP A 110 5.43 -4.61 -4.33
CA TRP A 110 6.63 -3.75 -4.40
C TRP A 110 6.33 -2.27 -4.60
N ALA A 111 5.31 -1.91 -5.38
CA ALA A 111 5.10 -0.54 -5.86
C ALA A 111 3.78 0.09 -5.37
N CYS A 112 2.82 -0.71 -4.93
CA CYS A 112 1.52 -0.22 -4.45
C CYS A 112 1.70 0.82 -3.33
N PRO A 113 1.20 2.05 -3.49
CA PRO A 113 1.35 3.11 -2.50
C PRO A 113 0.87 2.67 -1.12
N GLN A 114 -0.29 1.99 -1.06
CA GLN A 114 -0.84 1.51 0.20
C GLN A 114 0.14 0.61 0.95
N THR A 115 0.69 -0.38 0.26
CA THR A 115 1.62 -1.35 0.85
C THR A 115 2.95 -0.71 1.20
N VAL A 116 3.47 0.19 0.36
CA VAL A 116 4.74 0.90 0.58
C VAL A 116 4.67 1.78 1.82
N TYR A 117 3.67 2.65 1.92
CA TYR A 117 3.52 3.53 3.08
C TYR A 117 3.20 2.76 4.36
N MET A 118 2.31 1.76 4.30
CA MET A 118 1.98 0.95 5.47
C MET A 118 3.18 0.17 6.01
N GLU A 119 3.94 -0.52 5.15
CA GLU A 119 5.04 -1.38 5.62
C GLU A 119 6.30 -0.60 6.02
N TYR A 120 6.60 0.51 5.33
CA TYR A 120 7.88 1.21 5.49
C TYR A 120 7.78 2.56 6.22
N VAL A 121 6.57 3.09 6.44
CA VAL A 121 6.35 4.34 7.18
C VAL A 121 5.50 4.09 8.42
N PHE A 122 4.23 3.71 8.28
CA PHE A 122 3.30 3.62 9.41
C PHE A 122 3.64 2.49 10.39
N ARG A 123 3.86 1.25 9.92
CA ARG A 123 4.19 0.12 10.83
C ARG A 123 5.52 0.33 11.58
N PRO A 124 6.61 0.84 10.98
CA PRO A 124 7.83 1.16 11.72
C PRO A 124 7.63 2.23 12.78
N ILE A 125 6.87 3.28 12.47
CA ILE A 125 6.49 4.32 13.44
C ILE A 125 5.68 3.69 14.59
N GLU A 126 4.67 2.87 14.27
CA GLU A 126 3.88 2.14 15.27
C GLU A 126 4.77 1.33 16.20
N ARG A 127 5.71 0.56 15.66
CA ARG A 127 6.63 -0.29 16.43
C ARG A 127 7.56 0.53 17.34
N LEU A 128 8.00 1.70 16.88
CA LEU A 128 8.87 2.61 17.65
C LEU A 128 8.13 3.14 18.89
N PHE A 129 6.88 3.58 18.73
CA PHE A 129 6.09 4.18 19.80
C PHE A 129 5.37 3.17 20.70
N THR A 130 5.03 1.98 20.19
CA THR A 130 4.38 0.91 20.96
C THR A 130 5.36 -0.05 21.65
N GLY A 131 6.67 0.21 21.58
CA GLY A 131 7.68 -0.43 22.42
C GLY A 131 7.92 -1.92 22.15
N ARG A 132 7.68 -2.41 20.92
CA ARG A 132 7.88 -3.85 20.64
C ARG A 132 9.36 -4.23 20.63
N LYS A 133 9.72 -5.19 21.48
CA LYS A 133 11.00 -5.91 21.43
C LYS A 133 10.88 -7.10 20.47
N GLY A 134 11.62 -7.08 19.35
CA GLY A 134 11.79 -8.25 18.46
C GLY A 134 11.23 -8.12 17.04
N LYS A 135 11.02 -9.26 16.37
CA LYS A 135 10.65 -9.33 14.93
C LYS A 135 9.13 -9.27 14.66
N GLY A 136 8.22 -9.14 15.63
CA GLY A 136 6.75 -9.05 15.38
C GLY A 136 5.86 -9.36 16.61
N GLY A 137 4.53 -9.41 16.43
CA GLY A 137 3.52 -9.72 17.50
C GLY A 137 2.76 -8.49 18.00
N ALA A 138 1.60 -8.59 18.68
CA ALA A 138 0.68 -7.47 19.05
C ALA A 138 1.32 -6.32 19.88
N PRO A 139 0.71 -5.11 19.96
CA PRO A 139 1.29 -3.97 20.67
C PRO A 139 1.40 -4.27 22.17
N ASP A 140 2.40 -3.69 22.86
CA ASP A 140 2.47 -3.82 24.31
C ASP A 140 1.24 -3.13 24.94
N LYS A 141 0.60 -3.80 25.90
CA LYS A 141 -0.60 -3.30 26.58
C LYS A 141 -0.26 -2.14 27.53
N ASN A 142 1.00 -2.04 27.97
CA ASN A 142 1.46 -1.09 28.99
C ASN A 142 2.06 0.21 28.43
N VAL A 143 1.83 0.52 27.15
CA VAL A 143 2.35 1.77 26.54
C VAL A 143 1.64 2.97 27.15
N ALA A 144 2.42 3.88 27.75
CA ALA A 144 1.92 5.12 28.32
C ALA A 144 1.13 5.94 27.27
N GLY A 145 -0.01 6.52 27.68
CA GLY A 145 -0.89 7.28 26.78
C GLY A 145 -0.20 8.41 26.03
N VAL A 146 0.84 9.01 26.62
CA VAL A 146 1.65 10.07 26.01
C VAL A 146 2.33 9.57 24.72
N TRP A 147 2.90 8.36 24.72
CA TRP A 147 3.55 7.80 23.52
C TRP A 147 2.55 7.48 22.42
N LYS A 148 1.32 7.08 22.77
CA LYS A 148 0.23 6.92 21.79
C LYS A 148 -0.17 8.27 21.20
N GLY A 149 -0.25 9.32 22.02
CA GLY A 149 -0.52 10.69 21.55
C GLY A 149 0.54 11.19 20.56
N VAL A 150 1.82 11.04 20.91
CA VAL A 150 2.94 11.42 20.02
C VAL A 150 2.90 10.63 18.72
N MET A 151 2.59 9.33 18.76
CA MET A 151 2.44 8.51 17.56
C MET A 151 1.38 9.08 16.60
N TYR A 152 0.20 9.46 17.12
CA TYR A 152 -0.86 10.05 16.28
C TYR A 152 -0.48 11.44 15.74
N VAL A 153 0.29 12.24 16.50
CA VAL A 153 0.85 13.50 15.99
C VAL A 153 1.81 13.24 14.84
N VAL A 154 2.69 12.24 14.96
CA VAL A 154 3.60 11.85 13.86
C VAL A 154 2.81 11.35 12.65
N TYR A 155 1.77 10.53 12.84
CA TYR A 155 0.89 10.11 11.75
C TYR A 155 0.20 11.29 11.06
N PHE A 156 -0.29 12.25 11.84
CA PHE A 156 -0.89 13.47 11.30
C PHE A 156 0.12 14.24 10.44
N LEU A 157 1.36 14.45 10.92
CA LEU A 157 2.39 15.15 10.15
C LEU A 157 2.76 14.42 8.85
N VAL A 158 2.86 13.08 8.89
CA VAL A 158 3.13 12.27 7.70
C VAL A 158 1.96 12.36 6.70
N CYS A 159 0.71 12.20 7.16
CA CYS A 159 -0.47 12.32 6.30
C CYS A 159 -0.62 13.73 5.74
N LEU A 160 -0.30 14.76 6.53
CA LEU A 160 -0.33 16.15 6.08
C LEU A 160 0.70 16.38 4.97
N HIS A 161 1.93 15.88 5.15
CA HIS A 161 2.95 15.95 4.10
C HIS A 161 2.51 15.18 2.84
N LEU A 162 1.96 13.98 3.00
CA LEU A 162 1.49 13.15 1.89
C LEU A 162 0.35 13.82 1.11
N ALA A 163 -0.61 14.42 1.81
CA ALA A 163 -1.72 15.17 1.21
C ALA A 163 -1.21 16.40 0.44
N ASN A 164 -0.21 17.11 0.99
CA ASN A 164 0.43 18.23 0.32
C ASN A 164 1.11 17.80 -0.99
N VAL A 165 1.93 16.74 -0.94
CA VAL A 165 2.59 16.21 -2.14
C VAL A 165 1.54 15.75 -3.15
N PHE A 166 0.50 15.02 -2.72
CA PHE A 166 -0.58 14.57 -3.59
C PHE A 166 -1.27 15.73 -4.30
N LEU A 167 -1.68 16.77 -3.56
CA LEU A 167 -2.35 17.94 -4.13
C LEU A 167 -1.43 18.77 -5.03
N SER A 168 -0.11 18.74 -4.80
CA SER A 168 0.84 19.46 -5.63
C SER A 168 0.87 18.97 -7.08
N TYR A 169 0.53 17.70 -7.31
CA TYR A 169 0.37 17.15 -8.66
C TYR A 169 -0.81 17.73 -9.42
N PHE A 170 -1.86 18.21 -8.73
CA PHE A 170 -3.07 18.72 -9.38
C PHE A 170 -3.09 20.25 -9.46
N VAL A 171 -2.64 20.91 -8.39
CA VAL A 171 -2.70 22.37 -8.24
C VAL A 171 -1.40 23.04 -8.66
N GLY A 172 -0.27 22.33 -8.56
CA GLY A 172 1.08 22.86 -8.70
C GLY A 172 1.67 23.26 -7.35
N VAL A 173 3.00 23.09 -7.23
CA VAL A 173 3.74 23.30 -5.98
C VAL A 173 3.66 24.76 -5.51
N GLU A 174 3.80 25.73 -6.41
CA GLU A 174 3.89 27.15 -6.04
C GLU A 174 2.58 27.69 -5.50
N LYS A 175 1.47 27.35 -6.16
CA LYS A 175 0.13 27.76 -5.74
C LYS A 175 -0.21 27.13 -4.39
N LEU A 176 0.03 25.82 -4.26
CA LEU A 176 -0.25 25.09 -3.02
C LEU A 176 0.61 25.59 -1.86
N HIS A 177 1.92 25.82 -2.09
CA HIS A 177 2.82 26.32 -1.06
C HIS A 177 2.39 27.71 -0.58
N ARG A 178 2.02 28.61 -1.50
CA ARG A 178 1.51 29.94 -1.16
C ARG A 178 0.25 29.88 -0.32
N TRP A 179 -0.72 29.05 -0.71
CA TRP A 179 -2.01 28.93 -0.01
C TRP A 179 -1.89 28.36 1.41
N ILE A 180 -0.91 27.50 1.65
CA ILE A 180 -0.79 26.78 2.93
C ILE A 180 0.20 27.46 3.87
N TRP A 181 1.32 27.95 3.35
CA TRP A 181 2.45 28.43 4.17
C TRP A 181 2.60 29.95 4.19
N THR A 182 2.12 30.65 3.16
CA THR A 182 2.32 32.10 3.02
C THR A 182 1.06 32.90 3.33
N SER A 183 -0.12 32.37 3.00
CA SER A 183 -1.42 32.99 3.27
C SER A 183 -2.03 32.49 4.57
N TYR A 184 -2.82 33.34 5.23
CA TYR A 184 -3.60 32.90 6.39
C TYR A 184 -4.69 31.91 5.95
N PRO A 185 -5.03 30.89 6.78
CA PRO A 185 -6.07 29.90 6.43
C PRO A 185 -7.42 30.51 6.04
N TRP A 186 -7.72 31.71 6.54
CA TRP A 186 -8.96 32.43 6.27
C TRP A 186 -8.99 33.15 4.92
N GLU A 187 -7.86 33.40 4.28
CA GLU A 187 -7.78 34.05 2.94
C GLU A 187 -8.12 33.06 1.81
N HIS A 188 -7.81 31.78 2.01
CA HIS A 188 -8.06 30.71 1.05
C HIS A 188 -8.70 29.48 1.72
N PRO A 189 -9.95 29.60 2.21
CA PRO A 189 -10.59 28.53 2.96
C PRO A 189 -10.81 27.26 2.14
N GLY A 190 -11.09 27.38 0.84
CA GLY A 190 -11.33 26.23 -0.04
C GLY A 190 -10.15 25.26 -0.13
N PRO A 191 -8.96 25.71 -0.59
CA PRO A 191 -7.77 24.87 -0.65
C PRO A 191 -7.34 24.32 0.71
N PHE A 192 -7.44 25.13 1.78
CA PHE A 192 -7.08 24.68 3.13
C PHE A 192 -8.00 23.53 3.61
N VAL A 193 -9.32 23.69 3.45
CA VAL A 193 -10.30 22.64 3.79
C VAL A 193 -10.05 21.39 2.97
N LEU A 194 -9.71 21.52 1.68
CA LEU A 194 -9.38 20.38 0.83
C LEU A 194 -8.13 19.62 1.35
N VAL A 195 -7.05 20.33 1.70
CA VAL A 195 -5.84 19.71 2.25
C VAL A 195 -6.15 18.97 3.55
N MET A 196 -6.89 19.61 4.46
CA MET A 196 -7.27 19.00 5.74
C MET A 196 -8.21 17.81 5.55
N PHE A 197 -9.13 17.89 4.59
CA PHE A 197 -10.03 16.80 4.23
C PHE A 197 -9.28 15.59 3.68
N ILE A 198 -8.37 15.79 2.72
CA ILE A 198 -7.52 14.72 2.17
C ILE A 198 -6.60 14.15 3.25
N THR A 199 -6.03 14.99 4.12
CA THR A 199 -5.23 14.56 5.26
C THR A 199 -6.06 13.68 6.20
N GLY A 200 -7.31 14.07 6.48
CA GLY A 200 -8.25 13.30 7.30
C GLY A 200 -8.60 11.94 6.68
N LEU A 201 -8.85 11.89 5.37
CA LEU A 201 -9.07 10.63 4.65
C LEU A 201 -7.82 9.72 4.70
N MET A 202 -6.63 10.26 4.51
CA MET A 202 -5.38 9.50 4.62
C MET A 202 -5.14 9.02 6.06
N MET A 203 -5.44 9.84 7.08
CA MET A 203 -5.39 9.40 8.47
C MET A 203 -6.38 8.28 8.75
N PHE A 204 -7.62 8.39 8.28
CA PHE A 204 -8.61 7.34 8.42
C PHE A 204 -8.14 6.04 7.75
N ASP A 205 -7.60 6.13 6.55
CA ASP A 205 -7.10 4.97 5.83
C ASP A 205 -5.89 4.34 6.55
N PHE A 206 -4.81 5.07 6.79
CA PHE A 206 -3.59 4.48 7.37
C PHE A 206 -3.69 4.15 8.87
N CYS A 207 -4.55 4.83 9.64
CA CYS A 207 -4.71 4.54 11.07
C CYS A 207 -5.80 3.51 11.34
N TYR A 208 -6.93 3.61 10.63
CA TYR A 208 -8.08 2.74 10.84
C TYR A 208 -8.22 1.71 9.72
N TRP A 209 -8.45 2.08 8.47
CA TRP A 209 -8.84 1.13 7.41
C TRP A 209 -7.73 0.11 7.03
N ARG A 210 -6.48 0.58 6.92
CA ARG A 210 -5.23 -0.18 6.78
C ARG A 210 -5.31 -1.22 5.66
N GLU A 211 -5.24 -2.50 6.04
CA GLU A 211 -5.23 -3.64 5.11
C GLU A 211 -6.60 -3.89 4.45
N GLN A 212 -7.69 -3.37 5.02
CA GLN A 212 -9.03 -3.46 4.42
C GLN A 212 -9.10 -2.71 3.09
N LEU A 213 -8.22 -1.73 2.84
CA LEU A 213 -8.16 -1.07 1.54
C LEU A 213 -7.75 -2.09 0.47
N CYS A 214 -6.73 -2.90 0.74
CA CYS A 214 -6.24 -3.89 -0.21
C CYS A 214 -7.23 -5.03 -0.44
N ILE A 215 -7.95 -5.45 0.60
CA ILE A 215 -8.84 -6.61 0.55
C ILE A 215 -10.24 -6.26 0.02
N ILE A 216 -10.79 -5.12 0.45
CA ILE A 216 -12.17 -4.71 0.17
C ILE A 216 -12.21 -3.58 -0.86
N GLY A 217 -11.41 -2.53 -0.65
CA GLY A 217 -11.51 -1.29 -1.41
C GLY A 217 -10.76 -1.27 -2.74
N CYS A 218 -9.74 -2.11 -2.93
CA CYS A 218 -8.84 -2.03 -4.07
C CYS A 218 -9.42 -2.76 -5.28
N PRO A 219 -9.84 -2.04 -6.33
CA PRO A 219 -10.36 -2.69 -7.54
C PRO A 219 -9.26 -3.51 -8.22
N TYR A 220 -8.02 -3.02 -8.22
CA TYR A 220 -6.89 -3.71 -8.85
C TYR A 220 -6.63 -5.09 -8.22
N GLY A 221 -6.67 -5.20 -6.89
CA GLY A 221 -6.50 -6.49 -6.20
C GLY A 221 -7.57 -7.51 -6.59
N ARG A 222 -8.80 -7.05 -6.83
CA ARG A 222 -9.90 -7.89 -7.32
C ARG A 222 -9.77 -8.26 -8.79
N PHE A 223 -9.43 -7.31 -9.66
CA PHE A 223 -9.23 -7.58 -11.08
C PHE A 223 -8.02 -8.48 -11.35
N GLN A 224 -7.03 -8.45 -10.46
CA GLN A 224 -5.83 -9.26 -10.60
C GLN A 224 -6.10 -10.76 -10.62
N SER A 225 -7.12 -11.29 -9.92
CA SER A 225 -7.42 -12.72 -9.97
C SER A 225 -7.87 -13.20 -11.36
N VAL A 226 -8.43 -12.30 -12.19
CA VAL A 226 -8.87 -12.61 -13.56
C VAL A 226 -7.73 -12.48 -14.57
N MET A 227 -6.69 -11.68 -14.26
CA MET A 227 -5.54 -11.45 -15.17
C MET A 227 -4.42 -12.49 -15.00
N LEU A 228 -4.43 -13.27 -13.93
CA LEU A 228 -3.41 -14.28 -13.66
C LEU A 228 -3.79 -15.60 -14.32
N ASP A 229 -2.82 -16.21 -15.00
CA ASP A 229 -2.95 -17.56 -15.55
C ASP A 229 -1.85 -18.47 -14.95
N LYS A 230 -1.93 -19.79 -15.22
CA LYS A 230 -0.94 -20.79 -14.79
C LYS A 230 0.47 -20.47 -15.26
N SER A 231 0.60 -19.70 -16.35
CA SER A 231 1.88 -19.26 -16.91
C SER A 231 2.43 -17.98 -16.25
N SER A 232 1.65 -17.31 -15.41
CA SER A 232 2.09 -16.08 -14.72
C SER A 232 3.08 -16.41 -13.61
N CYS A 233 4.11 -15.58 -13.46
CA CYS A 233 5.10 -15.75 -12.39
C CYS A 233 4.50 -15.38 -11.02
N ILE A 234 3.90 -16.36 -10.33
CA ILE A 234 3.32 -16.21 -9.00
C ILE A 234 4.10 -17.01 -7.95
N ILE A 235 4.16 -16.49 -6.73
CA ILE A 235 4.68 -17.21 -5.57
C ILE A 235 3.49 -17.91 -4.93
N GLY A 236 3.38 -19.22 -5.10
CA GLY A 236 2.33 -20.06 -4.53
C GLY A 236 2.88 -21.18 -3.65
N TYR A 237 2.00 -21.81 -2.87
CA TYR A 237 2.31 -23.07 -2.21
C TYR A 237 2.20 -24.22 -3.20
N ASP A 238 3.16 -25.13 -3.18
CA ASP A 238 3.16 -26.34 -4.00
C ASP A 238 2.62 -27.49 -3.14
N GLU A 239 1.37 -27.89 -3.39
CA GLU A 239 0.70 -28.95 -2.64
C GLU A 239 1.36 -30.32 -2.85
N GLN A 240 1.83 -30.62 -4.07
CA GLN A 240 2.45 -31.91 -4.39
C GLN A 240 3.77 -32.10 -3.64
N ARG A 241 4.49 -31.00 -3.41
CA ARG A 241 5.75 -30.99 -2.67
C ARG A 241 5.55 -30.84 -1.16
N GLY A 242 4.53 -30.10 -0.75
CA GLY A 242 4.32 -29.67 0.63
C GLY A 242 3.55 -30.66 1.48
N GLU A 243 2.64 -31.44 0.89
CA GLU A 243 1.71 -32.32 1.60
C GLU A 243 2.12 -33.81 1.52
N PRO A 244 1.87 -34.62 2.56
CA PRO A 244 1.26 -34.25 3.84
C PRO A 244 2.23 -33.48 4.74
N ARG A 245 1.79 -32.32 5.23
CA ARG A 245 2.57 -31.46 6.12
C ARG A 245 2.69 -32.05 7.52
N GLY A 246 3.86 -31.93 8.14
CA GLY A 246 4.07 -32.50 9.47
C GLY A 246 5.35 -32.03 10.16
N ARG A 247 5.42 -32.27 11.47
CA ARG A 247 6.61 -31.98 12.29
C ARG A 247 7.42 -33.26 12.42
N GLY A 248 8.63 -33.27 11.86
CA GLY A 248 9.55 -34.40 11.94
C GLY A 248 10.93 -34.06 11.37
N ARG A 249 11.97 -34.69 11.92
CA ARG A 249 13.34 -34.63 11.37
C ARG A 249 13.48 -35.58 10.18
N ASP A 250 13.02 -36.82 10.34
CA ASP A 250 13.07 -37.84 9.28
C ASP A 250 11.77 -37.85 8.48
N ARG A 251 11.66 -36.87 7.57
CA ARG A 251 10.43 -36.67 6.77
C ARG A 251 10.22 -37.75 5.73
N ALA A 252 11.30 -38.20 5.09
CA ALA A 252 11.25 -39.23 4.06
C ALA A 252 10.74 -40.57 4.60
N THR A 253 11.09 -40.95 5.84
CA THR A 253 10.61 -42.20 6.46
C THR A 253 9.18 -42.11 6.96
N GLN A 254 8.68 -40.89 7.21
CA GLN A 254 7.32 -40.61 7.68
C GLN A 254 6.35 -40.25 6.55
N GLY A 255 6.82 -40.25 5.28
CA GLY A 255 6.01 -39.85 4.13
C GLY A 255 5.58 -38.38 4.16
N LEU A 256 6.31 -37.52 4.88
CA LEU A 256 5.98 -36.10 5.02
C LEU A 256 6.58 -35.26 3.89
N GLY A 257 5.81 -34.27 3.43
CA GLY A 257 6.28 -33.27 2.48
C GLY A 257 7.25 -32.24 3.07
N ASP A 258 7.68 -31.30 2.24
CA ASP A 258 8.66 -30.28 2.65
C ASP A 258 8.10 -29.24 3.65
N CYS A 259 6.77 -29.15 3.76
CA CYS A 259 6.11 -28.22 4.67
C CYS A 259 6.16 -28.71 6.12
N VAL A 260 6.82 -27.94 6.98
CA VAL A 260 6.98 -28.23 8.42
C VAL A 260 5.82 -27.78 9.30
N ALA A 261 4.73 -27.28 8.71
CA ALA A 261 3.60 -26.70 9.44
C ALA A 261 4.02 -25.66 10.52
N CYS A 262 4.98 -24.78 10.18
CA CYS A 262 5.49 -23.76 11.11
C CYS A 262 4.60 -22.51 11.22
N ASN A 263 3.58 -22.36 10.34
CA ASN A 263 2.66 -21.22 10.25
C ASN A 263 3.35 -19.85 10.04
N MET A 264 4.63 -19.82 9.67
CA MET A 264 5.36 -18.57 9.45
C MET A 264 4.81 -17.79 8.25
N CYS A 265 4.33 -18.48 7.21
CA CYS A 265 3.67 -17.85 6.05
C CYS A 265 2.49 -16.96 6.46
N VAL A 266 1.62 -17.45 7.34
CA VAL A 266 0.47 -16.70 7.87
C VAL A 266 0.92 -15.54 8.76
N GLN A 267 1.92 -15.77 9.62
CA GLN A 267 2.41 -14.75 10.55
C GLN A 267 3.08 -13.57 9.87
N VAL A 268 3.74 -13.76 8.73
CA VAL A 268 4.44 -12.69 8.01
C VAL A 268 3.55 -11.99 6.97
N CYS A 269 2.43 -12.61 6.59
CA CYS A 269 1.54 -12.09 5.58
C CYS A 269 0.88 -10.78 6.04
N PRO A 270 1.05 -9.66 5.33
CA PRO A 270 0.49 -8.38 5.76
C PRO A 270 -1.04 -8.39 5.76
N THR A 271 -1.66 -9.20 4.90
CA THR A 271 -3.11 -9.39 4.79
C THR A 271 -3.61 -10.64 5.52
N GLY A 272 -2.75 -11.38 6.22
CA GLY A 272 -3.16 -12.54 7.03
C GLY A 272 -3.69 -13.74 6.24
N ILE A 273 -3.36 -13.82 4.95
CA ILE A 273 -3.71 -14.95 4.06
C ILE A 273 -2.81 -16.15 4.37
N ASP A 274 -3.40 -17.35 4.39
CA ASP A 274 -2.65 -18.60 4.39
C ASP A 274 -2.42 -19.09 2.97
N ILE A 275 -1.17 -19.00 2.50
CA ILE A 275 -0.81 -19.43 1.14
C ILE A 275 -1.02 -20.92 0.90
N ARG A 276 -1.17 -21.72 1.97
CA ARG A 276 -1.36 -23.17 1.87
C ARG A 276 -2.78 -23.55 1.46
N ASP A 277 -3.73 -22.64 1.64
CA ASP A 277 -5.13 -22.82 1.26
C ASP A 277 -5.41 -22.17 -0.12
N GLY A 278 -4.35 -21.77 -0.85
CA GLY A 278 -4.44 -21.14 -2.16
C GLY A 278 -4.23 -19.62 -2.16
N LEU A 279 -4.49 -18.98 -3.30
CA LEU A 279 -4.26 -17.55 -3.59
C LEU A 279 -5.53 -16.78 -3.90
#